data_AF-M5FT32-F1
#
_entry.id   AF-M5FT32-F1
#
_cell.length_a   1.000
_cell.length_b   1.000
_cell.length_c   1.000
_cell.angle_alpha   90.00
_cell.angle_beta   90.00
_cell.angle_gamma   90.00
#
_symmetry.space_group_name_H-M   'P 1'
#
loop_
_entity.id
_entity.type
_entity.pdbx_description
1 polymer ?
#
loop_
_entity_poly.entity_id
_entity_poly.type
_entity_poly.pdbx_seq_one_letter_code
_entity_poly.pdbx_strand_id
1 'polypeptide(L)'
;MTFEYGTETYEQAFPDHRDSFTRPSIRGYISYGLKFHEACAKHPSETFRCSRVYILDSASLANNTFALAALKKALGAKVVGVKTGLTSHTMWSECVEITNECRSMAVDLIIKLGGGSLTDAGKLIVLALANDVTQSDDLKRLPANYGAEAGGTKRSVVPYTNYSGATEDSTKRKYQFGPPLVGPALVILDPELALMTPDKLWLSTGVRAVDHCVETLCSLTFNEKGDADASQGLRNLISGLLRCKTDQTDLDAHFLCQIGVKFAISAPCRQTQPAMGASHAIGHMMGPLGVGHGETSCIALPAVCKFNAAKGANLEPQRKVFDILWELKEIQGLGLDKEKADLGDVLDAFFRVLGMPRTLKAVGVAGDKVDLLAENTLHDDFCGDQSLPTQDQGGCDVPSFLDLKKSILILFVCMNNPTLSHTGELGTNTHER
;
A
#
# COMPACT_ATOMS: atom_id res chain seq x y z
N MET A 1 -1.03 -20.00 -12.82
CA MET A 1 -1.33 -19.43 -14.14
C MET A 1 -0.01 -19.07 -14.76
N THR A 2 0.21 -19.44 -16.02
CA THR A 2 1.36 -18.98 -16.80
C THR A 2 0.94 -17.73 -17.57
N PHE A 3 1.75 -16.69 -17.53
CA PHE A 3 1.54 -15.44 -18.20
C PHE A 3 1.98 -15.55 -19.66
N GLU A 4 1.10 -15.14 -20.57
CA GLU A 4 1.39 -15.13 -22.00
C GLU A 4 0.86 -13.83 -22.62
N TYR A 5 1.68 -13.23 -23.48
CA TYR A 5 1.27 -12.08 -24.28
C TYR A 5 0.45 -12.51 -25.49
N GLY A 6 -0.48 -11.65 -25.92
CA GLY A 6 -1.14 -11.77 -27.23
C GLY A 6 -2.66 -11.64 -27.18
N THR A 7 -3.28 -11.94 -26.05
CA THR A 7 -4.70 -11.64 -25.81
C THR A 7 -4.84 -10.80 -24.56
N GLU A 8 -5.42 -9.62 -24.72
CA GLU A 8 -5.71 -8.74 -23.59
C GLU A 8 -6.91 -9.23 -22.80
N THR A 9 -6.77 -9.30 -21.48
CA THR A 9 -7.90 -9.24 -20.55
C THR A 9 -8.12 -7.79 -20.15
N TYR A 10 -9.32 -7.27 -20.39
CA TYR A 10 -9.76 -5.94 -19.94
C TYR A 10 -11.09 -6.10 -19.19
N GLU A 11 -11.06 -5.89 -17.88
CA GLU A 11 -12.23 -6.09 -17.00
C GLU A 11 -12.34 -4.99 -15.95
N GLN A 12 -13.52 -4.84 -15.36
CA GLN A 12 -13.68 -3.95 -14.21
C GLN A 12 -12.86 -4.52 -13.04
N ALA A 13 -12.06 -3.68 -12.37
CA ALA A 13 -11.14 -4.15 -11.34
C ALA A 13 -11.89 -4.82 -10.18
N PHE A 14 -13.01 -4.22 -9.76
CA PHE A 14 -13.86 -4.68 -8.66
C PHE A 14 -15.36 -4.50 -8.99
N PRO A 15 -15.95 -5.40 -9.81
CA PRO A 15 -17.29 -5.21 -10.39
C PRO A 15 -18.44 -5.20 -9.38
N ASP A 16 -18.22 -5.74 -8.18
CA ASP A 16 -19.22 -5.90 -7.15
C ASP A 16 -19.01 -4.98 -5.93
N HIS A 17 -18.06 -4.04 -6.00
CA HIS A 17 -17.92 -2.99 -5.00
C HIS A 17 -19.12 -2.05 -5.06
N ARG A 18 -19.79 -1.88 -3.91
CA ARG A 18 -20.91 -0.94 -3.78
C ARG A 18 -20.45 0.34 -3.12
N ASP A 19 -21.08 1.45 -3.49
CA ASP A 19 -20.86 2.70 -2.79
C ASP A 19 -21.32 2.58 -1.33
N SER A 20 -20.53 3.17 -0.44
CA SER A 20 -20.93 3.44 0.94
C SER A 20 -20.79 4.94 1.20
N PHE A 21 -21.50 5.43 2.23
CA PHE A 21 -21.52 6.86 2.56
C PHE A 21 -20.12 7.43 2.85
N THR A 22 -19.20 6.59 3.32
CA THR A 22 -17.82 6.96 3.70
C THR A 22 -16.78 6.51 2.67
N ARG A 23 -17.13 5.62 1.72
CA ARG A 23 -16.20 5.08 0.71
C ARG A 23 -16.92 4.86 -0.63
N PRO A 24 -16.69 5.70 -1.66
CA PRO A 24 -17.17 5.44 -3.00
C PRO A 24 -16.47 4.20 -3.59
N SER A 25 -17.21 3.46 -4.42
CA SER A 25 -16.68 2.28 -5.12
C SER A 25 -15.48 2.62 -6.00
N ILE A 26 -14.52 1.70 -6.08
CA ILE A 26 -13.44 1.78 -7.07
C ILE A 26 -14.00 1.29 -8.40
N ARG A 27 -14.21 2.23 -9.34
CA ARG A 27 -14.85 1.96 -10.65
C ARG A 27 -13.87 1.81 -11.82
N GLY A 28 -12.59 1.69 -11.52
CA GLY A 28 -11.53 1.52 -12.52
C GLY A 28 -11.55 0.16 -13.20
N TYR A 29 -10.85 0.08 -14.32
CA TYR A 29 -10.60 -1.17 -15.05
C TYR A 29 -9.19 -1.69 -14.77
N ILE A 30 -8.99 -2.96 -15.05
CA ILE A 30 -7.68 -3.60 -15.06
C ILE A 30 -7.45 -4.22 -16.44
N SER A 31 -6.23 -4.07 -16.96
CA SER A 31 -5.78 -4.69 -18.20
C SER A 31 -4.50 -5.49 -17.97
N TYR A 32 -4.39 -6.65 -18.59
CA TYR A 32 -3.16 -7.44 -18.70
C TYR A 32 -3.17 -8.32 -19.94
N GLY A 33 -1.99 -8.81 -20.36
CA GLY A 33 -1.82 -9.61 -21.59
C GLY A 33 -1.34 -8.82 -22.81
N LEU A 34 -1.18 -7.49 -22.66
CA LEU A 34 -0.44 -6.62 -23.58
C LEU A 34 0.76 -6.00 -22.86
N LYS A 35 1.79 -5.60 -23.60
CA LYS A 35 2.85 -4.78 -23.02
C LYS A 35 2.31 -3.40 -22.66
N PHE A 36 2.88 -2.77 -21.64
CA PHE A 36 2.40 -1.50 -21.10
C PHE A 36 2.25 -0.41 -22.16
N HIS A 37 3.24 -0.27 -23.04
CA HIS A 37 3.22 0.73 -24.11
C HIS A 37 2.20 0.41 -25.21
N GLU A 38 1.91 -0.87 -25.47
CA GLU A 38 0.89 -1.32 -26.43
C GLU A 38 -0.51 -1.02 -25.87
N ALA A 39 -0.77 -1.38 -24.61
CA ALA A 39 -1.99 -1.02 -23.91
C ALA A 39 -2.19 0.51 -23.85
N CYS A 40 -1.10 1.26 -23.61
CA CYS A 40 -1.12 2.73 -23.66
C CYS A 40 -1.33 3.30 -25.06
N ALA A 41 -1.03 2.60 -26.15
CA ALA A 41 -1.39 3.05 -27.50
C ALA A 41 -2.87 2.76 -27.82
N LYS A 42 -3.35 1.59 -27.39
CA LYS A 42 -4.71 1.11 -27.60
C LYS A 42 -5.76 1.94 -26.85
N HIS A 43 -5.68 1.99 -25.52
CA HIS A 43 -6.78 2.49 -24.70
C HIS A 43 -7.10 3.98 -24.86
N PRO A 44 -6.12 4.90 -25.01
CA PRO A 44 -6.44 6.30 -25.29
C PRO A 44 -7.25 6.44 -26.58
N SER A 45 -6.94 5.67 -27.62
CA SER A 45 -7.62 5.76 -28.91
C SER A 45 -8.97 5.05 -28.91
N GLU A 46 -9.00 3.79 -28.47
CA GLU A 46 -10.14 2.90 -28.66
C GLU A 46 -11.13 2.93 -27.49
N THR A 47 -10.63 3.03 -26.26
CA THR A 47 -11.45 2.90 -25.05
C THR A 47 -11.88 4.27 -24.52
N PHE A 48 -10.93 5.19 -24.35
CA PHE A 48 -11.19 6.47 -23.69
C PHE A 48 -11.47 7.61 -24.66
N ARG A 49 -11.10 7.47 -25.94
CA ARG A 49 -11.21 8.50 -26.98
C ARG A 49 -10.48 9.80 -26.60
N CYS A 50 -9.31 9.64 -25.97
CA CYS A 50 -8.39 10.69 -25.58
C CYS A 50 -7.34 10.94 -26.67
N SER A 51 -6.89 12.18 -26.77
CA SER A 51 -5.99 12.65 -27.82
C SER A 51 -4.81 13.46 -27.31
N ARG A 52 -4.85 13.92 -26.06
CA ARG A 52 -3.88 14.84 -25.46
C ARG A 52 -3.37 14.25 -24.15
N VAL A 53 -2.36 13.41 -24.28
CA VAL A 53 -1.78 12.60 -23.21
C VAL A 53 -0.63 13.34 -22.54
N TYR A 54 -0.68 13.44 -21.21
CA TYR A 54 0.43 13.89 -20.38
C TYR A 54 1.06 12.70 -19.67
N ILE A 55 2.38 12.58 -19.71
CA ILE A 55 3.12 11.48 -19.07
C ILE A 55 3.74 11.97 -17.76
N LEU A 56 3.44 11.26 -16.66
CA LEU A 56 4.14 11.38 -15.39
C LEU A 56 5.11 10.21 -15.26
N ASP A 57 6.41 10.45 -15.36
CA ASP A 57 7.43 9.42 -15.29
C ASP A 57 8.40 9.62 -14.12
N SER A 58 8.96 8.52 -13.60
CA SER A 58 10.03 8.59 -12.60
C SER A 58 11.37 8.87 -13.26
N ALA A 59 12.22 9.68 -12.61
CA ALA A 59 13.58 9.92 -13.09
C ALA A 59 14.39 8.63 -13.24
N SER A 60 14.16 7.64 -12.37
CA SER A 60 14.84 6.34 -12.45
C SER A 60 14.47 5.58 -13.73
N LEU A 61 13.18 5.48 -14.07
CA LEU A 61 12.77 4.78 -15.29
C LEU A 61 13.19 5.54 -16.54
N ALA A 62 13.09 6.88 -16.54
CA ALA A 62 13.56 7.72 -17.64
C ALA A 62 15.05 7.52 -17.96
N ASN A 63 15.88 7.43 -16.92
CA ASN A 63 17.33 7.45 -17.08
C ASN A 63 17.95 6.05 -17.21
N ASN A 64 17.31 5.03 -16.64
CA ASN A 64 17.90 3.69 -16.51
C ASN A 64 17.20 2.63 -17.36
N THR A 65 16.13 2.97 -18.08
CA THR A 65 15.32 1.99 -18.83
C THR A 65 14.84 2.54 -20.17
N PHE A 66 14.28 1.68 -21.01
CA PHE A 66 13.66 2.07 -22.28
C PHE A 66 12.15 2.39 -22.14
N ALA A 67 11.56 2.27 -20.94
CA ALA A 67 10.11 2.31 -20.76
C ALA A 67 9.48 3.64 -21.22
N LEU A 68 10.09 4.78 -20.86
CA LEU A 68 9.60 6.09 -21.30
C LEU A 68 9.73 6.27 -22.83
N ALA A 69 10.84 5.81 -23.41
CA ALA A 69 11.08 5.92 -24.85
C ALA A 69 10.07 5.06 -25.64
N ALA A 70 9.82 3.83 -25.19
CA ALA A 70 8.81 2.94 -25.77
C ALA A 70 7.41 3.54 -25.66
N LEU A 71 7.06 4.10 -24.49
CA LEU A 71 5.77 4.75 -24.27
C LEU A 71 5.57 5.97 -25.18
N LYS A 72 6.58 6.86 -25.27
CA LYS A 72 6.55 8.03 -26.17
C LYS A 72 6.39 7.60 -27.63
N LYS A 73 7.15 6.59 -28.06
CA LYS A 73 7.06 6.05 -29.42
C LYS A 73 5.67 5.49 -29.73
N ALA A 74 5.09 4.74 -28.79
CA ALA A 74 3.78 4.13 -28.95
C ALA A 74 2.63 5.15 -29.00
N LEU A 75 2.72 6.22 -28.19
CA LEU A 75 1.71 7.29 -28.15
C LEU A 75 1.86 8.32 -29.29
N GLY A 76 3.07 8.49 -29.82
CA GLY A 76 3.36 9.40 -30.93
C GLY A 76 2.89 10.84 -30.66
N ALA A 77 2.19 11.43 -31.63
CA ALA A 77 1.72 12.81 -31.57
C ALA A 77 0.68 13.10 -30.48
N LYS A 78 0.15 12.08 -29.79
CA LYS A 78 -0.76 12.28 -28.65
C LYS A 78 -0.05 12.81 -27.41
N VAL A 79 1.27 12.65 -27.29
CA VAL A 79 2.01 13.14 -26.13
C VAL A 79 2.13 14.65 -26.22
N VAL A 80 1.45 15.38 -25.33
CA VAL A 80 1.45 16.84 -25.31
C VAL A 80 2.37 17.42 -24.23
N GLY A 81 2.73 16.63 -23.22
CA GLY A 81 3.63 17.04 -22.14
C GLY A 81 4.16 15.83 -21.38
N VAL A 82 5.33 16.01 -20.75
CA VAL A 82 5.99 14.97 -19.93
C VAL A 82 6.64 15.63 -18.73
N LYS A 83 6.24 15.22 -17.52
CA LYS A 83 7.00 15.47 -16.29
C LYS A 83 7.83 14.23 -15.96
N THR A 84 9.14 14.42 -15.88
CA THR A 84 10.08 13.38 -15.40
C THR A 84 10.59 13.75 -14.03
N GLY A 85 10.38 12.86 -13.05
CA GLY A 85 10.75 13.08 -11.67
C GLY A 85 9.75 13.94 -10.90
N LEU A 86 9.65 13.64 -9.61
CA LEU A 86 8.93 14.41 -8.59
C LEU A 86 9.72 14.29 -7.29
N THR A 87 9.63 15.32 -6.45
CA THR A 87 10.17 15.25 -5.10
C THR A 87 9.45 14.16 -4.31
N SER A 88 10.20 13.38 -3.53
CA SER A 88 9.63 12.37 -2.65
C SER A 88 8.55 12.97 -1.76
N HIS A 89 7.49 12.19 -1.50
CA HIS A 89 6.32 12.61 -0.72
C HIS A 89 5.39 13.64 -1.39
N THR A 90 5.51 13.84 -2.71
CA THR A 90 4.49 14.51 -3.55
C THR A 90 4.22 15.94 -3.07
N MET A 91 5.10 16.88 -3.40
CA MET A 91 4.96 18.27 -2.94
C MET A 91 3.78 18.98 -3.61
N TRP A 92 3.06 19.79 -2.85
CA TRP A 92 1.90 20.55 -3.35
C TRP A 92 2.27 21.47 -4.50
N SER A 93 3.39 22.17 -4.40
CA SER A 93 3.91 23.08 -5.44
C SER A 93 4.07 22.36 -6.79
N GLU A 94 4.71 21.18 -6.81
CA GLU A 94 4.91 20.39 -8.02
C GLU A 94 3.58 19.90 -8.62
N CYS A 95 2.65 19.44 -7.77
CA CYS A 95 1.33 19.02 -8.24
C CYS A 95 0.54 20.17 -8.88
N VAL A 96 0.60 21.38 -8.30
CA VAL A 96 -0.08 22.56 -8.85
C VAL A 96 0.59 23.06 -10.13
N GLU A 97 1.92 23.05 -10.19
CA GLU A 97 2.67 23.37 -11.43
C GLU A 97 2.21 22.48 -12.60
N ILE A 98 2.19 21.16 -12.38
CA ILE A 98 1.78 20.20 -13.40
C ILE A 98 0.28 20.34 -13.72
N THR A 99 -0.55 20.66 -12.74
CA THR A 99 -1.99 20.96 -12.94
C THR A 99 -2.16 22.12 -13.91
N ASN A 100 -1.41 23.21 -13.72
CA ASN A 100 -1.47 24.38 -14.59
C ASN A 100 -0.94 24.07 -15.99
N GLU A 101 0.14 23.30 -16.12
CA GLU A 101 0.65 22.84 -17.40
C GLU A 101 -0.39 21.99 -18.15
N CYS A 102 -0.95 20.98 -17.47
CA CYS A 102 -2.01 20.11 -18.02
C CYS A 102 -3.22 20.93 -18.50
N ARG A 103 -3.58 21.98 -17.76
CA ARG A 103 -4.67 22.90 -18.13
C ARG A 103 -4.34 23.68 -19.39
N SER A 104 -3.16 24.32 -19.46
CA SER A 104 -2.74 25.08 -20.65
C SER A 104 -2.63 24.21 -21.90
N MET A 105 -2.28 22.93 -21.72
CA MET A 105 -2.16 21.96 -22.79
C MET A 105 -3.46 21.21 -23.05
N ALA A 106 -4.58 21.56 -22.41
CA ALA A 106 -5.87 20.88 -22.57
C ALA A 106 -5.75 19.33 -22.49
N VAL A 107 -4.99 18.83 -21.51
CA VAL A 107 -4.76 17.39 -21.30
C VAL A 107 -6.08 16.69 -20.99
N ASP A 108 -6.33 15.58 -21.69
CA ASP A 108 -7.52 14.74 -21.52
C ASP A 108 -7.21 13.35 -20.95
N LEU A 109 -5.92 12.99 -20.81
CA LEU A 109 -5.47 11.77 -20.15
C LEU A 109 -4.10 11.94 -19.50
N ILE A 110 -3.97 11.47 -18.25
CA ILE A 110 -2.68 11.36 -17.57
C ILE A 110 -2.27 9.88 -17.50
N ILE A 111 -1.12 9.55 -18.08
CA ILE A 111 -0.50 8.22 -17.97
C ILE A 111 0.70 8.31 -17.04
N LYS A 112 0.75 7.43 -16.05
CA LYS A 112 1.81 7.39 -15.06
C LYS A 112 2.69 6.15 -15.23
N LEU A 113 4.00 6.36 -15.16
CA LEU A 113 5.05 5.35 -15.25
C LEU A 113 6.00 5.51 -14.04
N GLY A 114 5.93 4.61 -13.05
CA GLY A 114 6.78 4.69 -11.85
C GLY A 114 6.10 4.30 -10.54
N GLY A 115 6.65 4.75 -9.40
CA GLY A 115 6.23 4.34 -8.05
C GLY A 115 5.08 5.13 -7.43
N GLY A 116 4.92 5.00 -6.10
CA GLY A 116 3.79 5.54 -5.33
C GLY A 116 3.67 7.08 -5.29
N SER A 117 4.76 7.85 -5.26
CA SER A 117 4.62 9.32 -5.25
C SER A 117 3.99 9.86 -6.54
N LEU A 118 4.33 9.28 -7.69
CA LEU A 118 3.69 9.63 -8.98
C LEU A 118 2.22 9.21 -9.03
N THR A 119 1.86 8.13 -8.33
CA THR A 119 0.45 7.72 -8.16
C THR A 119 -0.34 8.81 -7.46
N ASP A 120 0.15 9.25 -6.31
CA ASP A 120 -0.52 10.26 -5.50
C ASP A 120 -0.59 11.59 -6.26
N ALA A 121 0.50 11.97 -6.94
CA ALA A 121 0.53 13.14 -7.78
C ALA A 121 -0.51 13.08 -8.90
N GLY A 122 -0.60 11.98 -9.66
CA GLY A 122 -1.57 11.84 -10.74
C GLY A 122 -3.01 12.00 -10.28
N LYS A 123 -3.35 11.39 -9.12
CA LYS A 123 -4.67 11.55 -8.49
C LYS A 123 -4.94 12.99 -8.06
N LEU A 124 -3.97 13.62 -7.39
CA LEU A 124 -4.12 14.99 -6.92
C LEU A 124 -4.23 15.98 -8.08
N ILE A 125 -3.46 15.78 -9.16
CA ILE A 125 -3.54 16.60 -10.38
C ILE A 125 -4.93 16.49 -11.01
N VAL A 126 -5.51 15.29 -11.13
CA VAL A 126 -6.89 15.14 -11.64
C VAL A 126 -7.89 15.88 -10.74
N LEU A 127 -7.78 15.73 -9.42
CA LEU A 127 -8.65 16.41 -8.46
C LEU A 127 -8.50 17.94 -8.55
N ALA A 128 -7.27 18.44 -8.64
CA ALA A 128 -6.95 19.84 -8.78
C ALA A 128 -7.45 20.43 -10.11
N LEU A 129 -7.32 19.66 -11.20
CA LEU A 129 -7.85 20.04 -12.52
C LEU A 129 -9.37 20.15 -12.54
N ALA A 130 -10.06 19.28 -11.79
CA ALA A 130 -11.51 19.22 -11.64
C ALA A 130 -12.08 20.36 -10.77
N ASN A 131 -11.29 20.87 -9.82
CA ASN A 131 -11.71 21.89 -8.86
C ASN A 131 -11.03 23.26 -9.10
N ASP A 132 -10.56 23.50 -10.32
CA ASP A 132 -9.94 24.77 -10.75
C ASP A 132 -8.85 25.30 -9.80
N VAL A 133 -8.07 24.39 -9.22
CA VAL A 133 -6.88 24.72 -8.45
C VAL A 133 -5.84 25.33 -9.39
N THR A 134 -5.30 26.47 -8.98
CA THR A 134 -4.25 27.22 -9.70
C THR A 134 -3.07 27.58 -8.81
N GLN A 135 -3.26 27.60 -7.48
CA GLN A 135 -2.26 27.90 -6.47
C GLN A 135 -2.26 26.81 -5.38
N SER A 136 -1.11 26.60 -4.72
CA SER A 136 -0.98 25.58 -3.66
C SER A 136 -1.98 25.76 -2.51
N ASP A 137 -2.29 27.01 -2.14
CA ASP A 137 -3.28 27.28 -1.09
C ASP A 137 -4.72 26.88 -1.47
N ASP A 138 -5.02 26.75 -2.77
CA ASP A 138 -6.34 26.27 -3.21
C ASP A 138 -6.55 24.80 -2.82
N LEU A 139 -5.48 24.01 -2.65
CA LEU A 139 -5.57 22.62 -2.21
C LEU A 139 -6.14 22.50 -0.79
N LYS A 140 -6.05 23.54 0.05
CA LYS A 140 -6.66 23.58 1.39
C LYS A 140 -8.18 23.55 1.35
N ARG A 141 -8.78 23.94 0.21
CA ARG A 141 -10.23 23.94 0.00
C ARG A 141 -10.75 22.58 -0.49
N LEU A 142 -9.84 21.71 -0.93
CA LEU A 142 -10.20 20.35 -1.31
C LEU A 142 -10.47 19.52 -0.06
N PRO A 143 -11.38 18.53 -0.13
CA PRO A 143 -11.74 17.72 1.03
C PRO A 143 -10.53 16.95 1.56
N ALA A 144 -9.92 17.50 2.61
CA ALA A 144 -9.10 16.77 3.55
C ALA A 144 -10.06 16.01 4.47
N ASN A 145 -10.08 14.69 4.32
CA ASN A 145 -10.83 13.71 5.11
C ASN A 145 -12.37 13.67 5.04
N TYR A 146 -13.13 14.64 4.50
CA TYR A 146 -14.58 14.43 4.30
C TYR A 146 -15.15 15.22 3.09
N GLY A 147 -15.78 14.47 2.19
CA GLY A 147 -16.80 14.83 1.16
C GLY A 147 -16.85 16.22 0.52
N ALA A 148 -16.74 16.25 -0.81
CA ALA A 148 -17.29 17.30 -1.67
C ALA A 148 -17.71 16.70 -3.04
N GLU A 149 -18.40 17.44 -3.91
CA GLU A 149 -18.96 16.93 -5.18
C GLU A 149 -17.94 16.80 -6.32
N ALA A 150 -18.11 15.77 -7.16
CA ALA A 150 -17.31 15.55 -8.36
C ALA A 150 -17.76 16.43 -9.52
N GLY A 151 -16.98 17.45 -9.89
CA GLY A 151 -17.10 18.16 -11.15
C GLY A 151 -15.92 17.88 -12.08
N GLY A 152 -16.15 17.30 -13.27
CA GLY A 152 -15.18 17.35 -14.38
C GLY A 152 -14.59 16.01 -14.88
N THR A 153 -14.63 15.85 -16.20
CA THR A 153 -14.36 14.64 -17.03
C THR A 153 -12.87 14.36 -17.28
N LYS A 154 -12.02 14.24 -16.25
CA LYS A 154 -10.59 13.90 -16.43
C LYS A 154 -10.23 12.55 -15.84
N ARG A 155 -9.54 11.72 -16.63
CA ARG A 155 -9.22 10.32 -16.32
C ARG A 155 -7.71 10.15 -16.10
N SER A 156 -7.32 9.22 -15.22
CA SER A 156 -5.90 8.88 -15.00
C SER A 156 -5.69 7.37 -14.90
N VAL A 157 -4.50 6.91 -15.30
CA VAL A 157 -4.04 5.51 -15.19
C VAL A 157 -3.05 5.44 -14.03
N VAL A 158 -3.49 4.90 -12.88
CA VAL A 158 -2.86 5.03 -11.54
C VAL A 158 -3.20 3.77 -10.70
N PRO A 159 -2.57 3.41 -9.57
CA PRO A 159 -3.07 2.29 -8.77
C PRO A 159 -4.34 2.60 -7.95
N TYR A 160 -5.16 1.55 -7.92
CA TYR A 160 -6.48 1.24 -7.36
C TYR A 160 -7.19 2.15 -6.35
N THR A 161 -6.51 2.89 -5.45
CA THR A 161 -7.19 3.52 -4.30
C THR A 161 -7.79 4.90 -4.59
N ASN A 162 -8.84 5.27 -3.84
CA ASN A 162 -9.52 6.57 -3.90
C ASN A 162 -8.90 7.63 -2.96
N TYR A 163 -7.64 7.44 -2.56
CA TYR A 163 -6.89 8.37 -1.72
C TYR A 163 -5.60 8.79 -2.40
N SER A 164 -5.15 10.01 -2.07
CA SER A 164 -3.86 10.55 -2.47
C SER A 164 -3.20 11.25 -1.28
N GLY A 165 -1.92 10.97 -1.05
CA GLY A 165 -1.10 11.66 -0.05
C GLY A 165 -0.19 12.71 -0.70
N ALA A 166 -0.22 13.96 -0.21
CA ALA A 166 0.69 14.99 -0.68
C ALA A 166 1.14 15.92 0.45
N THR A 167 2.35 16.46 0.34
CA THR A 167 3.01 17.24 1.39
C THR A 167 2.92 18.73 1.08
N GLU A 168 2.44 19.52 2.04
CA GLU A 168 2.47 20.98 1.95
C GLU A 168 3.92 21.49 2.10
N ASP A 169 4.40 22.23 1.10
CA ASP A 169 5.79 22.69 1.02
C ASP A 169 6.25 23.50 2.23
N SER A 170 5.39 24.37 2.77
CA SER A 170 5.71 25.32 3.83
C SER A 170 5.76 24.69 5.21
N THR A 171 4.78 23.83 5.53
CA THR A 171 4.64 23.20 6.85
C THR A 171 5.28 21.83 6.94
N LYS A 172 5.61 21.22 5.78
CA LYS A 172 6.02 19.81 5.64
C LYS A 172 4.97 18.82 6.16
N ARG A 173 3.73 19.28 6.39
CA ARG A 173 2.63 18.43 6.80
C ARG A 173 2.16 17.60 5.61
N LYS A 174 2.01 16.28 5.83
CA LYS A 174 1.39 15.39 4.85
C LYS A 174 -0.13 15.46 5.00
N TYR A 175 -0.80 15.73 3.90
CA TYR A 175 -2.26 15.73 3.78
C TYR A 175 -2.70 14.47 3.05
N GLN A 176 -3.86 13.95 3.46
CA GLN A 176 -4.57 12.89 2.76
C GLN A 176 -5.82 13.48 2.11
N PHE A 177 -5.89 13.36 0.79
CA PHE A 177 -7.04 13.75 -0.02
C PHE A 177 -7.89 12.51 -0.27
N GLY A 178 -9.19 12.61 0.00
CA GLY A 178 -10.14 11.50 -0.08
C GLY A 178 -11.32 11.78 -1.02
N PRO A 179 -12.41 11.01 -0.90
CA PRO A 179 -13.64 11.20 -1.67
C PRO A 179 -14.06 12.67 -1.77
N PRO A 180 -14.43 13.17 -2.97
CA PRO A 180 -14.88 12.46 -4.17
C PRO A 180 -13.76 11.98 -5.09
N LEU A 181 -12.50 12.00 -4.64
CA LEU A 181 -11.37 11.51 -5.44
C LEU A 181 -11.66 10.11 -5.98
N VAL A 182 -11.67 9.99 -7.30
CA VAL A 182 -11.83 8.71 -7.98
C VAL A 182 -10.46 8.11 -8.23
N GLY A 183 -10.36 6.81 -8.00
CA GLY A 183 -9.23 6.00 -8.39
C GLY A 183 -9.02 6.01 -9.91
N PRO A 184 -8.03 5.25 -10.39
CA PRO A 184 -7.71 5.20 -11.81
C PRO A 184 -8.88 4.77 -12.69
N ALA A 185 -8.93 5.29 -13.91
CA ALA A 185 -9.78 4.75 -14.97
C ALA A 185 -9.29 3.37 -15.43
N LEU A 186 -7.97 3.13 -15.41
CA LEU A 186 -7.35 1.86 -15.80
C LEU A 186 -6.07 1.60 -15.01
N VAL A 187 -5.83 0.35 -14.66
CA VAL A 187 -4.55 -0.18 -14.20
C VAL A 187 -4.05 -1.21 -15.20
N ILE A 188 -2.83 -1.05 -15.71
CA ILE A 188 -2.21 -2.01 -16.61
C ILE A 188 -1.20 -2.84 -15.81
N LEU A 189 -1.36 -4.15 -15.81
CA LEU A 189 -0.40 -5.09 -15.22
C LEU A 189 0.47 -5.67 -16.32
N ASP A 190 1.72 -5.23 -16.33
CA ASP A 190 2.77 -5.70 -17.24
C ASP A 190 3.92 -6.27 -16.41
N PRO A 191 4.16 -7.60 -16.42
CA PRO A 191 5.26 -8.20 -15.68
C PRO A 191 6.64 -7.90 -16.29
N GLU A 192 6.75 -7.60 -17.58
CA GLU A 192 8.02 -7.17 -18.20
C GLU A 192 8.44 -5.78 -17.69
N LEU A 193 7.47 -4.89 -17.50
CA LEU A 193 7.71 -3.61 -16.84
C LEU A 193 8.12 -3.79 -15.37
N ALA A 194 7.59 -4.81 -14.70
CA ALA A 194 7.95 -5.13 -13.32
C ALA A 194 9.43 -5.56 -13.16
N LEU A 195 10.01 -6.22 -14.17
CA LEU A 195 11.43 -6.59 -14.20
C LEU A 195 12.37 -5.38 -14.08
N MET A 196 11.90 -4.18 -14.43
CA MET A 196 12.67 -2.95 -14.32
C MET A 196 12.68 -2.36 -12.90
N THR A 197 11.94 -2.97 -11.96
CA THR A 197 11.89 -2.56 -10.56
C THR A 197 13.07 -3.16 -9.80
N PRO A 198 13.86 -2.37 -9.05
CA PRO A 198 14.92 -2.92 -8.20
C PRO A 198 14.37 -3.98 -7.23
N ASP A 199 15.06 -5.11 -7.10
CA ASP A 199 14.63 -6.27 -6.30
C ASP A 199 14.17 -5.89 -4.89
N LYS A 200 14.97 -5.10 -4.17
CA LYS A 200 14.63 -4.64 -2.83
C LYS A 200 13.29 -3.87 -2.80
N LEU A 201 13.04 -3.03 -3.79
CA LEU A 201 11.80 -2.25 -3.90
C LEU A 201 10.60 -3.16 -4.25
N TRP A 202 10.80 -4.10 -5.17
CA TRP A 202 9.79 -5.09 -5.55
C TRP A 202 9.34 -5.92 -4.34
N LEU A 203 10.30 -6.53 -3.64
CA LEU A 203 10.03 -7.37 -2.47
C LEU A 203 9.40 -6.57 -1.33
N SER A 204 9.94 -5.38 -1.01
CA SER A 204 9.41 -4.53 0.05
C SER A 204 7.96 -4.12 -0.24
N THR A 205 7.66 -3.65 -1.46
CA THR A 205 6.28 -3.26 -1.81
C THR A 205 5.31 -4.44 -1.87
N GLY A 206 5.78 -5.62 -2.28
CA GLY A 206 5.02 -6.86 -2.17
C GLY A 206 4.69 -7.24 -0.72
N VAL A 207 5.64 -7.08 0.21
CA VAL A 207 5.39 -7.30 1.64
C VAL A 207 4.33 -6.34 2.18
N ARG A 208 4.27 -5.09 1.71
CA ARG A 208 3.17 -4.19 2.08
C ARG A 208 1.80 -4.73 1.66
N ALA A 209 1.72 -5.38 0.51
CA ALA A 209 0.48 -6.03 0.09
C ALA A 209 0.16 -7.29 0.93
N VAL A 210 1.17 -8.04 1.40
CA VAL A 210 0.99 -9.13 2.36
C VAL A 210 0.41 -8.60 3.67
N ASP A 211 0.92 -7.47 4.16
CA ASP A 211 0.41 -6.78 5.36
C ASP A 211 -1.07 -6.39 5.22
N HIS A 212 -1.49 -5.85 4.07
CA HIS A 212 -2.91 -5.61 3.79
C HIS A 212 -3.76 -6.87 3.93
N CYS A 213 -3.32 -7.99 3.35
CA CYS A 213 -4.04 -9.26 3.44
C CYS A 213 -4.12 -9.78 4.88
N VAL A 214 -2.99 -9.78 5.61
CA VAL A 214 -2.93 -10.30 6.98
C VAL A 214 -3.77 -9.45 7.93
N GLU A 215 -3.66 -8.12 7.87
CA GLU A 215 -4.47 -7.24 8.72
C GLU A 215 -5.96 -7.32 8.37
N THR A 216 -6.32 -7.46 7.09
CA THR A 216 -7.72 -7.72 6.70
C THR A 216 -8.23 -9.00 7.34
N LEU A 217 -7.49 -10.11 7.18
CA LEU A 217 -7.91 -11.43 7.71
C LEU A 217 -7.88 -11.50 9.24
N CYS A 218 -7.04 -10.70 9.89
CA CYS A 218 -6.93 -10.61 11.34
C CYS A 218 -7.87 -9.55 11.96
N SER A 219 -8.62 -8.82 11.12
CA SER A 219 -9.59 -7.82 11.57
C SER A 219 -10.73 -8.48 12.33
N LEU A 220 -11.26 -7.77 13.32
CA LEU A 220 -12.49 -8.15 14.02
C LEU A 220 -13.75 -7.89 13.18
N THR A 221 -13.62 -7.13 12.09
CA THR A 221 -14.71 -6.85 11.16
C THR A 221 -14.70 -7.82 9.98
N PHE A 222 -15.66 -8.75 10.00
CA PHE A 222 -15.78 -9.80 9.01
C PHE A 222 -16.47 -9.30 7.73
N ASN A 223 -15.86 -9.58 6.58
CA ASN A 223 -16.51 -9.49 5.27
C ASN A 223 -16.09 -10.70 4.43
N GLU A 224 -17.01 -11.62 4.15
CA GLU A 224 -16.73 -12.87 3.44
C GLU A 224 -15.95 -12.67 2.12
N LYS A 225 -16.33 -11.66 1.33
CA LYS A 225 -15.63 -11.35 0.07
C LYS A 225 -14.28 -10.69 0.29
N GLY A 226 -14.18 -9.82 1.29
CA GLY A 226 -12.92 -9.21 1.71
C GLY A 226 -11.91 -10.28 2.15
N ASP A 227 -12.35 -11.23 2.96
CA ASP A 227 -11.55 -12.36 3.43
C ASP A 227 -11.16 -13.29 2.28
N ALA A 228 -12.07 -13.56 1.34
CA ALA A 228 -11.77 -14.35 0.14
C ALA A 228 -10.71 -13.67 -0.74
N ASP A 229 -10.86 -12.37 -1.00
CA ASP A 229 -9.86 -11.58 -1.73
C ASP A 229 -8.53 -11.57 -0.98
N ALA A 230 -8.52 -11.29 0.33
CA ALA A 230 -7.29 -11.27 1.12
C ALA A 230 -6.60 -12.63 1.14
N SER A 231 -7.37 -13.72 1.25
CA SER A 231 -6.89 -15.10 1.20
C SER A 231 -6.25 -15.46 -0.14
N GLN A 232 -6.86 -15.05 -1.25
CA GLN A 232 -6.33 -15.27 -2.59
C GLN A 232 -5.09 -14.40 -2.84
N GLY A 233 -5.15 -13.14 -2.42
CA GLY A 233 -4.03 -12.19 -2.49
C GLY A 233 -2.82 -12.71 -1.72
N LEU A 234 -3.03 -13.20 -0.49
CA LEU A 234 -1.97 -13.75 0.36
C LEU A 234 -1.27 -14.93 -0.30
N ARG A 235 -2.03 -15.92 -0.81
CA ARG A 235 -1.44 -17.08 -1.51
C ARG A 235 -0.61 -16.66 -2.71
N ASN A 236 -1.15 -15.76 -3.55
CA ASN A 236 -0.46 -15.26 -4.73
C ASN A 236 0.83 -14.50 -4.38
N LEU A 237 0.76 -13.62 -3.38
CA LEU A 237 1.90 -12.80 -2.96
C LEU A 237 3.01 -13.64 -2.34
N ILE A 238 2.69 -14.60 -1.45
CA ILE A 238 3.71 -15.44 -0.81
C ILE A 238 4.45 -16.27 -1.87
N SER A 239 3.73 -17.01 -2.71
CA SER A 239 4.34 -17.82 -3.77
C SER A 239 5.07 -16.97 -4.80
N GLY A 240 4.48 -15.84 -5.22
CA GLY A 240 5.08 -14.93 -6.18
C GLY A 240 6.37 -14.29 -5.67
N LEU A 241 6.39 -13.77 -4.44
CA LEU A 241 7.55 -13.08 -3.88
C LEU A 241 8.73 -14.03 -3.64
N LEU A 242 8.48 -15.26 -3.17
CA LEU A 242 9.54 -16.28 -3.00
C LEU A 242 10.14 -16.70 -4.35
N ARG A 243 9.32 -16.81 -5.39
CA ARG A 243 9.79 -17.07 -6.75
C ARG A 243 10.57 -15.90 -7.32
N CYS A 244 10.06 -14.66 -7.23
CA CYS A 244 10.79 -13.46 -7.66
C CYS A 244 12.15 -13.34 -6.92
N LYS A 245 12.21 -13.71 -5.65
CA LYS A 245 13.46 -13.71 -4.88
C LYS A 245 14.47 -14.72 -5.42
N THR A 246 13.99 -15.86 -5.89
CA THR A 246 14.82 -16.96 -6.42
C THR A 246 15.25 -16.68 -7.87
N ASP A 247 14.34 -16.17 -8.69
CA ASP A 247 14.56 -15.79 -10.08
C ASP A 247 13.83 -14.48 -10.39
N GLN A 248 14.61 -13.41 -10.53
CA GLN A 248 14.09 -12.06 -10.80
C GLN A 248 13.50 -11.93 -12.21
N THR A 249 13.78 -12.87 -13.12
CA THR A 249 13.30 -12.87 -14.52
C THR A 249 12.01 -13.66 -14.72
N ASP A 250 11.49 -14.28 -13.66
CA ASP A 250 10.27 -15.09 -13.67
C ASP A 250 9.02 -14.20 -13.87
N LEU A 251 8.62 -14.02 -15.13
CA LEU A 251 7.45 -13.22 -15.51
C LEU A 251 6.15 -13.74 -14.86
N ASP A 252 6.01 -15.05 -14.68
CA ASP A 252 4.85 -15.65 -14.04
C ASP A 252 4.78 -15.24 -12.56
N ALA A 253 5.92 -15.23 -11.87
CA ALA A 253 6.00 -14.79 -10.48
C ALA A 253 5.68 -13.29 -10.33
N HIS A 254 6.20 -12.47 -11.25
CA HIS A 254 5.89 -11.03 -11.27
C HIS A 254 4.40 -10.77 -11.51
N PHE A 255 3.82 -11.45 -12.50
CA PHE A 255 2.39 -11.36 -12.78
C PHE A 255 1.54 -11.88 -11.62
N LEU A 256 1.94 -12.98 -10.99
CA LEU A 256 1.27 -13.54 -9.81
C LEU A 256 1.25 -12.53 -8.65
N CYS A 257 2.37 -11.82 -8.41
CA CYS A 257 2.41 -10.74 -7.43
C CYS A 257 1.46 -9.60 -7.81
N GLN A 258 1.44 -9.16 -9.07
CA GLN A 258 0.55 -8.08 -9.54
C GLN A 258 -0.93 -8.43 -9.32
N ILE A 259 -1.33 -9.66 -9.64
CA ILE A 259 -2.69 -10.17 -9.36
C ILE A 259 -2.92 -10.28 -7.85
N GLY A 260 -1.92 -10.72 -7.09
CA GLY A 260 -1.97 -10.71 -5.63
C GLY A 260 -2.25 -9.33 -5.04
N VAL A 261 -1.60 -8.28 -5.56
CA VAL A 261 -1.84 -6.88 -5.18
C VAL A 261 -3.25 -6.43 -5.53
N LYS A 262 -3.80 -6.81 -6.70
CA LYS A 262 -5.21 -6.52 -7.05
C LYS A 262 -6.14 -6.97 -5.93
N PHE A 263 -5.99 -8.21 -5.46
CA PHE A 263 -6.81 -8.76 -4.39
C PHE A 263 -6.51 -8.14 -3.02
N ALA A 264 -5.24 -7.91 -2.71
CA ALA A 264 -4.81 -7.27 -1.47
C ALA A 264 -5.34 -5.83 -1.30
N ILE A 265 -5.63 -5.12 -2.41
CA ILE A 265 -6.30 -3.82 -2.36
C ILE A 265 -7.83 -3.96 -2.34
N SER A 266 -8.38 -4.95 -3.06
CA SER A 266 -9.83 -5.22 -3.04
C SER A 266 -10.35 -5.46 -1.63
N ALA A 267 -9.61 -6.29 -0.87
CA ALA A 267 -9.99 -6.76 0.46
C ALA A 267 -10.31 -5.62 1.47
N PRO A 268 -9.38 -4.70 1.78
CA PRO A 268 -9.64 -3.61 2.73
C PRO A 268 -10.72 -2.64 2.25
N CYS A 269 -10.89 -2.49 0.94
CA CYS A 269 -11.92 -1.62 0.36
C CYS A 269 -13.34 -2.15 0.58
N ARG A 270 -13.50 -3.45 0.93
CA ARG A 270 -14.80 -4.08 1.24
C ARG A 270 -15.17 -4.00 2.73
N GLN A 271 -14.24 -3.59 3.60
CA GLN A 271 -14.51 -3.45 5.04
C GLN A 271 -15.26 -2.15 5.35
N THR A 272 -16.16 -2.19 6.33
CA THR A 272 -17.04 -1.08 6.74
C THR A 272 -16.40 -0.14 7.76
N GLN A 273 -15.33 -0.58 8.43
CA GLN A 273 -14.59 0.15 9.46
C GLN A 273 -13.13 0.37 9.00
N PRO A 274 -12.24 1.04 9.78
CA PRO A 274 -10.87 1.29 9.35
C PRO A 274 -10.23 0.00 8.84
N ALA A 275 -9.70 0.07 7.62
CA ALA A 275 -9.43 -1.15 6.86
C ALA A 275 -8.13 -1.88 7.26
N MET A 276 -7.41 -1.32 8.23
CA MET A 276 -6.04 -1.69 8.61
C MET A 276 -5.85 -1.51 10.12
N GLY A 277 -4.78 -2.08 10.65
CA GLY A 277 -4.53 -2.17 12.08
C GLY A 277 -3.21 -1.53 12.55
N ALA A 278 -2.67 -2.09 13.62
CA ALA A 278 -1.53 -1.54 14.35
C ALA A 278 -0.24 -1.62 13.53
N SER A 279 -0.11 -2.60 12.62
CA SER A 279 1.05 -2.66 11.71
C SER A 279 1.10 -1.39 10.85
N HIS A 280 -0.04 -0.98 10.30
CA HIS A 280 -0.16 0.28 9.56
C HIS A 280 0.05 1.52 10.44
N ALA A 281 -0.60 1.58 11.60
CA ALA A 281 -0.48 2.70 12.52
C ALA A 281 0.98 2.96 12.94
N ILE A 282 1.72 1.90 13.26
CA ILE A 282 3.15 2.00 13.59
C ILE A 282 3.95 2.39 12.35
N GLY A 283 3.64 1.79 11.19
CA GLY A 283 4.31 2.11 9.93
C GLY A 283 4.18 3.57 9.50
N HIS A 284 3.01 4.20 9.73
CA HIS A 284 2.81 5.62 9.45
C HIS A 284 3.75 6.53 10.26
N MET A 285 4.12 6.11 11.46
CA MET A 285 5.06 6.87 12.30
C MET A 285 6.52 6.61 11.92
N MET A 286 6.83 5.40 11.45
CA MET A 286 8.18 5.05 10.98
C MET A 286 8.51 5.67 9.61
N GLY A 287 7.53 5.86 8.73
CA GLY A 287 7.71 6.43 7.39
C GLY A 287 8.44 7.79 7.38
N PRO A 288 8.02 8.79 8.18
CA PRO A 288 8.71 10.08 8.32
C PRO A 288 10.17 9.99 8.78
N LEU A 289 10.60 8.87 9.38
CA LEU A 289 11.99 8.63 9.75
C LEU A 289 12.85 8.08 8.60
N GLY A 290 12.27 7.96 7.39
CA GLY A 290 12.97 7.49 6.19
C GLY A 290 12.87 5.98 5.97
N VAL A 291 12.03 5.27 6.72
CA VAL A 291 11.81 3.82 6.55
C VAL A 291 10.79 3.58 5.44
N GLY A 292 11.07 2.68 4.50
CA GLY A 292 10.12 2.36 3.42
C GLY A 292 8.86 1.66 3.96
N HIS A 293 7.67 1.99 3.45
CA HIS A 293 6.40 1.43 3.94
C HIS A 293 6.35 -0.12 3.98
N GLY A 294 6.99 -0.79 3.03
CA GLY A 294 7.10 -2.25 3.09
C GLY A 294 8.05 -2.74 4.17
N GLU A 295 9.16 -2.03 4.39
CA GLU A 295 10.11 -2.31 5.46
C GLU A 295 9.48 -2.10 6.85
N THR A 296 8.59 -1.10 7.00
CA THR A 296 7.85 -0.92 8.25
C THR A 296 6.96 -2.13 8.55
N SER A 297 6.26 -2.66 7.54
CA SER A 297 5.43 -3.87 7.68
C SER A 297 6.25 -5.10 8.05
N CYS A 298 7.47 -5.25 7.51
CA CYS A 298 8.36 -6.37 7.86
C CYS A 298 8.71 -6.42 9.35
N ILE A 299 8.79 -5.24 9.98
CA ILE A 299 9.16 -5.09 11.39
C ILE A 299 7.91 -5.15 12.28
N ALA A 300 6.86 -4.42 11.91
CA ALA A 300 5.69 -4.23 12.75
C ALA A 300 4.76 -5.46 12.76
N LEU A 301 4.46 -6.02 11.58
CA LEU A 301 3.42 -7.06 11.46
C LEU A 301 3.69 -8.31 12.32
N PRO A 302 4.89 -8.94 12.29
CA PRO A 302 5.15 -10.12 13.12
C PRO A 302 5.05 -9.81 14.62
N ALA A 303 5.53 -8.64 15.03
CA ALA A 303 5.50 -8.19 16.42
C ALA A 303 4.07 -7.94 16.89
N VAL A 304 3.22 -7.33 16.05
CA VAL A 304 1.79 -7.10 16.32
C VAL A 304 1.04 -8.43 16.46
N CYS A 305 1.24 -9.38 15.54
CA CYS A 305 0.63 -10.72 15.64
C CYS A 305 1.00 -11.42 16.95
N LYS A 306 2.29 -11.44 17.30
CA LYS A 306 2.80 -12.03 18.54
C LYS A 306 2.24 -11.35 19.79
N PHE A 307 2.21 -10.02 19.80
CA PHE A 307 1.66 -9.26 20.92
C PHE A 307 0.16 -9.56 21.12
N ASN A 308 -0.62 -9.55 20.05
CA ASN A 308 -2.04 -9.85 20.11
C ASN A 308 -2.28 -11.27 20.60
N ALA A 309 -1.52 -12.25 20.11
CA ALA A 309 -1.61 -13.64 20.54
C ALA A 309 -1.25 -13.81 22.03
N ALA A 310 -0.18 -13.17 22.50
CA ALA A 310 0.24 -13.20 23.91
C ALA A 310 -0.79 -12.58 24.87
N LYS A 311 -1.66 -11.73 24.34
CA LYS A 311 -2.76 -11.08 25.07
C LYS A 311 -4.12 -11.74 24.84
N GLY A 312 -4.16 -12.85 24.10
CA GLY A 312 -5.40 -13.57 23.79
C GLY A 312 -6.33 -12.87 22.81
N ALA A 313 -5.86 -11.84 22.09
CA ALA A 313 -6.62 -11.17 21.05
C ALA A 313 -6.51 -11.88 19.70
N ASN A 314 -7.58 -11.79 18.91
CA ASN A 314 -7.71 -12.25 17.52
C ASN A 314 -7.08 -13.63 17.20
N LEU A 315 -7.08 -14.56 18.16
CA LEU A 315 -6.48 -15.89 18.03
C LEU A 315 -7.06 -16.71 16.88
N GLU A 316 -8.39 -16.73 16.76
CA GLU A 316 -9.08 -17.46 15.69
C GLU A 316 -8.76 -16.88 14.29
N PRO A 317 -8.89 -15.55 14.05
CA PRO A 317 -8.39 -14.93 12.82
C PRO A 317 -6.92 -15.24 12.52
N GLN A 318 -6.01 -15.13 13.49
CA GLN A 318 -4.60 -15.44 13.30
C GLN A 318 -4.37 -16.91 12.93
N ARG A 319 -5.10 -17.85 13.56
CA ARG A 319 -5.04 -19.27 13.23
C ARG A 319 -5.44 -19.54 11.78
N LYS A 320 -6.50 -18.88 11.29
CA LYS A 320 -6.91 -18.99 9.88
C LYS A 320 -5.82 -18.53 8.92
N VAL A 321 -5.18 -17.38 9.21
CA VAL A 321 -4.06 -16.89 8.38
C VAL A 321 -2.87 -17.86 8.43
N PHE A 322 -2.53 -18.37 9.61
CA PHE A 322 -1.50 -19.38 9.78
C PHE A 322 -1.79 -20.62 8.92
N ASP A 323 -3.02 -21.14 8.95
CA ASP A 323 -3.40 -22.31 8.17
C ASP A 323 -3.32 -22.06 6.66
N ILE A 324 -3.79 -20.89 6.19
CA ILE A 324 -3.64 -20.46 4.78
C ILE A 324 -2.16 -20.46 4.36
N LEU A 325 -1.28 -19.90 5.19
CA LEU A 325 0.15 -19.87 4.90
C LEU A 325 0.75 -21.28 4.92
N TRP A 326 0.30 -22.13 5.84
CA TRP A 326 0.80 -23.49 5.97
C TRP A 326 0.37 -24.43 4.84
N GLU A 327 -0.65 -24.08 4.05
CA GLU A 327 -1.00 -24.80 2.81
C GLU A 327 0.08 -24.67 1.72
N LEU A 328 0.92 -23.63 1.81
CA LEU A 328 1.95 -23.33 0.81
C LEU A 328 3.21 -24.14 1.09
N LYS A 329 3.64 -24.95 0.11
CA LYS A 329 4.84 -25.79 0.23
C LYS A 329 6.11 -24.96 0.49
N GLU A 330 6.13 -23.75 -0.06
CA GLU A 330 7.21 -22.80 0.09
C GLU A 330 7.36 -22.36 1.55
N ILE A 331 6.25 -22.21 2.29
CA ILE A 331 6.25 -21.91 3.73
C ILE A 331 6.68 -23.13 4.55
N GLN A 332 6.18 -24.32 4.22
CA GLN A 332 6.63 -25.57 4.87
C GLN A 332 8.14 -25.80 4.71
N GLY A 333 8.71 -25.36 3.59
CA GLY A 333 10.14 -25.42 3.30
C GLY A 333 11.02 -24.46 4.11
N LEU A 334 10.45 -23.56 4.91
CA LEU A 334 11.21 -22.58 5.71
C LEU A 334 11.82 -23.15 7.00
N GLY A 335 11.58 -24.44 7.30
CA GLY A 335 12.18 -25.13 8.45
C GLY A 335 11.53 -24.79 9.80
N LEU A 336 10.26 -24.37 9.79
CA LEU A 336 9.47 -24.14 11.01
C LEU A 336 8.77 -25.43 11.47
N ASP A 337 8.58 -25.58 12.78
CA ASP A 337 7.78 -26.64 13.39
C ASP A 337 6.33 -26.16 13.53
N LYS A 338 5.39 -26.79 12.79
CA LYS A 338 3.98 -26.39 12.75
C LYS A 338 3.35 -26.28 14.14
N GLU A 339 3.72 -27.19 15.04
CA GLU A 339 3.09 -27.30 16.36
C GLU A 339 3.63 -26.28 17.35
N LYS A 340 4.78 -25.64 17.04
CA LYS A 340 5.43 -24.66 17.91
C LYS A 340 5.37 -23.24 17.37
N ALA A 341 5.31 -23.06 16.05
CA ALA A 341 5.32 -21.76 15.41
C ALA A 341 3.98 -21.05 15.57
N ASP A 342 4.03 -19.74 15.84
CA ASP A 342 2.89 -18.84 15.70
C ASP A 342 2.89 -18.11 14.34
N LEU A 343 1.84 -17.33 14.07
CA LEU A 343 1.74 -16.55 12.82
C LEU A 343 2.91 -15.56 12.66
N GLY A 344 3.36 -14.95 13.75
CA GLY A 344 4.50 -14.04 13.72
C GLY A 344 5.80 -14.75 13.35
N ASP A 345 6.02 -15.99 13.81
CA ASP A 345 7.19 -16.80 13.43
C ASP A 345 7.20 -17.12 11.93
N VAL A 346 6.03 -17.46 11.37
CA VAL A 346 5.88 -17.73 9.93
C VAL A 346 6.19 -16.49 9.11
N LEU A 347 5.63 -15.33 9.50
CA LEU A 347 5.87 -14.06 8.82
C LEU A 347 7.34 -13.62 8.94
N ASP A 348 7.94 -13.74 10.13
CA ASP A 348 9.36 -13.46 10.37
C ASP A 348 10.28 -14.33 9.51
N ALA A 349 9.99 -15.63 9.40
CA ALA A 349 10.74 -16.56 8.56
C ALA A 349 10.61 -16.21 7.06
N PHE A 350 9.40 -15.88 6.61
CA PHE A 350 9.16 -15.42 5.24
C PHE A 350 9.93 -14.14 4.93
N PHE A 351 9.85 -13.10 5.77
CA PHE A 351 10.58 -11.84 5.58
C PHE A 351 12.10 -12.03 5.63
N ARG A 352 12.58 -12.97 6.45
CA ARG A 352 14.01 -13.33 6.51
C ARG A 352 14.50 -13.90 5.18
N VAL A 353 13.74 -14.81 4.55
CA VAL A 353 14.11 -15.38 3.25
C VAL A 353 14.10 -14.33 2.13
N LEU A 354 13.20 -13.36 2.18
CA LEU A 354 13.21 -12.23 1.23
C LEU A 354 14.41 -11.28 1.43
N GLY A 355 15.09 -11.36 2.58
CA GLY A 355 16.19 -10.46 2.95
C GLY A 355 15.71 -9.08 3.41
N MET A 356 14.49 -9.00 3.94
CA MET A 356 13.90 -7.75 4.44
C MET A 356 14.36 -7.42 5.86
N PRO A 357 14.37 -6.13 6.25
CA PRO A 357 14.69 -5.74 7.63
C PRO A 357 13.62 -6.25 8.59
N ARG A 358 14.05 -6.75 9.76
CA ARG A 358 13.16 -7.34 10.78
C ARG A 358 13.28 -6.68 12.15
N THR A 359 14.06 -5.60 12.26
CA THR A 359 14.22 -4.86 13.51
C THR A 359 14.29 -3.34 13.29
N LEU A 360 13.90 -2.55 14.30
CA LEU A 360 14.05 -1.08 14.28
C LEU A 360 15.52 -0.66 14.11
N LYS A 361 16.42 -1.38 14.80
CA LYS A 361 17.87 -1.15 14.69
C LYS A 361 18.36 -1.31 13.24
N ALA A 362 17.85 -2.28 12.49
CA ALA A 362 18.23 -2.50 11.10
C ALA A 362 17.84 -1.34 10.17
N VAL A 363 16.89 -0.50 10.59
CA VAL A 363 16.43 0.67 9.83
C VAL A 363 16.80 2.00 10.51
N GLY A 364 17.74 1.98 11.47
CA GLY A 364 18.26 3.20 12.10
C GLY A 364 17.31 3.91 13.07
N VAL A 365 16.31 3.19 13.58
CA VAL A 365 15.36 3.69 14.59
C VAL A 365 15.80 3.19 15.98
N ALA A 366 16.16 4.10 16.88
CA ALA A 366 16.62 3.81 18.24
C ALA A 366 16.47 5.04 19.16
N GLY A 367 16.64 4.83 20.48
CA GLY A 367 16.61 5.89 21.50
C GLY A 367 15.26 6.61 21.57
N ASP A 368 15.29 7.91 21.85
CA ASP A 368 14.13 8.79 22.03
C ASP A 368 13.14 8.78 20.84
N LYS A 369 13.60 8.37 19.65
CA LYS A 369 12.73 8.18 18.49
C LYS A 369 11.65 7.12 18.76
N VAL A 370 11.96 6.09 19.55
CA VAL A 370 11.03 5.01 19.89
C VAL A 370 9.87 5.52 20.76
N ASP A 371 10.17 6.35 21.75
CA ASP A 371 9.14 6.93 22.62
C ASP A 371 8.22 7.88 21.85
N LEU A 372 8.80 8.70 20.96
CA LEU A 372 8.05 9.59 20.08
C LEU A 372 7.16 8.81 19.09
N LEU A 373 7.67 7.70 18.53
CA LEU A 373 6.88 6.82 17.68
C LEU A 373 5.68 6.25 18.45
N ALA A 374 5.91 5.75 19.67
CA ALA A 374 4.86 5.19 20.50
C ALA A 374 3.76 6.20 20.83
N GLU A 375 4.15 7.43 21.15
CA GLU A 375 3.19 8.50 21.42
C GLU A 375 2.40 8.90 20.17
N ASN A 376 3.07 9.08 19.03
CA ASN A 376 2.39 9.48 17.80
C ASN A 376 1.50 8.39 17.21
N THR A 377 1.85 7.11 17.38
CA THR A 377 1.03 5.98 16.90
C THR A 377 -0.36 5.98 17.54
N LEU A 378 -0.49 6.44 18.79
CA LEU A 378 -1.78 6.52 19.49
C LEU A 378 -2.77 7.49 18.84
N HIS A 379 -2.26 8.44 18.05
CA HIS A 379 -3.06 9.43 17.34
C HIS A 379 -3.41 9.00 15.91
N ASP A 380 -2.97 7.82 15.47
CA ASP A 380 -3.31 7.28 14.17
C ASP A 380 -4.69 6.62 14.20
N ASP A 381 -5.52 6.91 13.20
CA ASP A 381 -6.88 6.38 13.09
C ASP A 381 -6.92 4.84 13.04
N PHE A 382 -5.82 4.16 12.64
CA PHE A 382 -5.72 2.70 12.64
C PHE A 382 -5.30 2.09 13.99
N CYS A 383 -4.91 2.91 14.97
CA CYS A 383 -4.54 2.44 16.30
C CYS A 383 -5.76 2.22 17.21
N GLY A 384 -6.84 2.98 17.00
CA GLY A 384 -7.96 3.09 17.95
C GLY A 384 -8.96 1.94 17.96
N ASP A 385 -9.09 1.14 16.90
CA ASP A 385 -10.36 0.44 16.68
C ASP A 385 -10.31 -1.10 16.61
N GLN A 386 -9.18 -1.77 16.32
CA GLN A 386 -9.24 -3.22 16.02
C GLN A 386 -8.00 -4.05 16.32
N SER A 387 -6.87 -3.44 16.67
CA SER A 387 -5.56 -4.06 16.45
C SER A 387 -4.71 -4.30 17.68
N LEU A 388 -5.07 -3.73 18.83
CA LEU A 388 -4.38 -3.97 20.10
C LEU A 388 -5.39 -4.36 21.19
N PRO A 389 -5.15 -5.46 21.92
CA PRO A 389 -5.97 -5.84 23.06
C PRO A 389 -5.99 -4.75 24.11
N THR A 390 -7.19 -4.50 24.60
CA THR A 390 -7.46 -3.62 25.72
C THR A 390 -7.65 -4.48 26.98
N GLN A 391 -7.23 -4.00 28.14
CA GLN A 391 -7.52 -4.68 29.41
C GLN A 391 -9.02 -4.50 29.73
N ASP A 392 -9.86 -5.32 29.11
CA ASP A 392 -11.13 -5.84 29.62
C ASP A 392 -12.00 -6.27 28.43
N GLN A 393 -11.95 -7.55 28.08
CA GLN A 393 -12.98 -8.17 27.24
C GLN A 393 -14.23 -8.50 28.07
N GLY A 394 -14.70 -7.50 28.82
CA GLY A 394 -15.75 -7.61 29.83
C GLY A 394 -16.32 -6.28 30.28
N GLY A 395 -16.42 -5.27 29.41
CA GLY A 395 -16.99 -3.99 29.77
C GLY A 395 -16.69 -2.91 28.73
N CYS A 396 -17.63 -1.99 28.55
CA CYS A 396 -17.59 -0.92 27.55
C CYS A 396 -16.66 0.23 27.98
N ASP A 397 -15.40 -0.05 28.27
CA ASP A 397 -14.42 0.98 28.65
C ASP A 397 -13.33 1.13 27.58
N VAL A 398 -13.28 2.33 27.01
CA VAL A 398 -12.19 2.76 26.12
C VAL A 398 -10.88 2.74 26.91
N PRO A 399 -9.78 2.18 26.38
CA PRO A 399 -8.51 2.08 27.11
C PRO A 399 -8.05 3.44 27.62
N SER A 400 -7.44 3.45 28.79
CA SER A 400 -6.63 4.61 29.16
C SER A 400 -5.49 4.77 28.14
N PHE A 401 -5.24 6.01 27.70
CA PHE A 401 -4.13 6.35 26.80
C PHE A 401 -2.79 5.77 27.28
N LEU A 402 -2.63 5.65 28.61
CA LEU A 402 -1.42 5.13 29.25
C LEU A 402 -1.24 3.62 29.04
N ASP A 403 -2.31 2.83 29.03
CA ASP A 403 -2.23 1.37 28.82
C ASP A 403 -1.97 1.03 27.36
N LEU A 404 -2.51 1.82 26.44
CA LEU A 404 -2.21 1.72 25.02
C LEU A 404 -0.75 2.14 24.74
N LYS A 405 -0.26 3.23 25.36
CA LYS A 405 1.15 3.65 25.27
C LYS A 405 2.11 2.56 25.76
N LYS A 406 1.83 1.94 26.91
CA LYS A 406 2.63 0.81 27.43
C LYS A 406 2.63 -0.38 26.46
N SER A 407 1.46 -0.71 25.91
CA SER A 407 1.31 -1.80 24.94
C SER A 407 2.13 -1.57 23.67
N ILE A 408 2.11 -0.35 23.15
CA ILE A 408 2.90 0.05 21.98
C ILE A 408 4.41 0.06 22.32
N LEU A 409 4.80 0.49 23.51
CA LEU A 409 6.20 0.45 23.93
C LEU A 409 6.71 -1.00 24.04
N ILE A 410 5.89 -1.93 24.54
CA ILE A 410 6.19 -3.37 24.55
C ILE A 410 6.36 -3.90 23.12
N LEU A 411 5.51 -3.50 22.18
CA LEU A 411 5.68 -3.85 20.76
C LEU A 411 7.03 -3.40 20.22
N PHE A 412 7.46 -2.17 20.51
CA PHE A 412 8.77 -1.68 20.07
C PHE A 412 9.95 -2.44 20.69
N VAL A 413 9.79 -2.97 21.91
CA VAL A 413 10.77 -3.89 22.51
C VAL A 413 10.80 -5.22 21.74
N CYS A 414 9.63 -5.79 21.42
CA CYS A 414 9.54 -7.02 20.61
C CYS A 414 10.12 -6.84 19.20
N MET A 415 9.96 -5.67 18.58
CA MET A 415 10.55 -5.34 17.28
C MET A 415 12.08 -5.28 17.31
N ASN A 416 12.70 -5.08 18.48
CA ASN A 416 14.16 -5.14 18.61
C ASN A 416 14.67 -6.54 18.97
N ASN A 417 13.80 -7.40 19.51
CA ASN A 417 14.13 -8.75 19.96
C ASN A 417 13.00 -9.73 19.59
N PRO A 418 12.94 -10.19 18.32
CA PRO A 418 11.84 -11.03 17.83
C PRO A 418 11.72 -12.40 18.54
N THR A 419 12.72 -12.80 19.33
CA THR A 419 12.71 -14.03 20.14
C THR A 419 12.09 -13.87 21.55
N LEU A 420 11.80 -12.65 22.01
CA LEU A 420 11.34 -12.37 23.38
C LEU A 420 9.81 -12.45 23.58
N SER A 421 9.04 -12.94 22.61
CA SER A 421 7.56 -12.96 22.67
C SER A 421 6.95 -13.97 23.65
N HIS A 422 7.75 -14.77 24.36
CA HIS A 422 7.25 -15.86 25.23
C HIS A 422 7.32 -15.59 26.74
N THR A 423 7.83 -14.46 27.19
CA THR A 423 7.91 -14.18 28.64
C THR A 423 6.89 -13.12 29.03
N GLY A 424 5.84 -13.55 29.73
CA GLY A 424 4.87 -12.68 30.42
C GLY A 424 5.45 -11.86 31.58
N GLU A 425 6.77 -11.62 31.60
CA GLU A 425 7.48 -10.89 32.64
C GLU A 425 8.43 -9.87 31.99
N LEU A 426 7.88 -8.79 31.45
CA LEU A 426 8.63 -7.53 31.40
C LEU A 426 8.41 -6.86 32.75
N GLY A 427 9.30 -7.16 33.68
CA GLY A 427 9.31 -6.59 35.01
C GLY A 427 9.28 -5.07 34.96
N THR A 428 8.42 -4.50 35.78
CA THR A 428 8.36 -3.08 36.13
C THR A 428 9.67 -2.64 36.78
N ASN A 429 10.68 -2.33 35.99
CA ASN A 429 11.80 -1.51 36.46
C ASN A 429 11.63 -0.12 35.86
N THR A 430 10.72 0.65 36.47
CA THR A 430 10.78 2.09 36.45
C THR A 430 12.12 2.54 37.00
N HIS A 431 12.91 3.22 36.18
CA HIS A 431 14.03 4.02 36.63
C HIS A 431 13.52 5.12 37.57
N GLU A 432 13.65 4.91 38.87
CA GLU A 432 13.95 5.99 39.80
C GLU A 432 15.46 6.27 39.70
N ARG A 433 15.83 7.30 38.95
CA ARG A 433 16.81 8.34 39.30
C ARG A 433 16.97 9.36 38.18
#